data_AF-A0A1R3JWM0-F1
#
_entry.id   AF-A0A1R3JWM0-F1
#
_cell.length_a   1.000
_cell.length_b   1.000
_cell.length_c   1.000
_cell.angle_alpha   90.00
_cell.angle_beta   90.00
_cell.angle_gamma   90.00
#
_symmetry.space_group_name_H-M   'P 1'
#
loop_
_entity.id
_entity.type
_entity.pdbx_description
1 polymer ?
#
loop_
_entity_poly.entity_id
_entity_poly.type
_entity_poly.pdbx_seq_one_letter_code
_entity_poly.pdbx_strand_id
1 'polypeptide(L)'
;PATLAANVKAVFTCLLDQVSQYITDGLERARDSLTEASALRERFVIGTSVSRRVAAAAASAAEAAAAAGESSFRSFMVAIQRCGSSVAIVQQYFANSISRLLLPVDGAHAASCEEMATAMSSAEGAAYKGLQQCIETVMAEVERLLSAEQKPTDYRSPDDGMAPDHRPTNACTRVVAYLSRVLEAAFTALEGLNKQAFLTELGNRLHKGLLNHWQKFTFNPSGGLRLKRDITEYGEFVRSFNAPTVDEKFELLGILANVFIVAPESLSTLFEGTPSIRKDAQRFIQLREDYKSAKLASKLSSLWSS
;
A
#
# COMPACT_ATOMS: atom_id res chain seq x y z
N PRO A 1 -31.23 40.96 13.63
CA PRO A 1 -29.94 40.22 13.50
C PRO A 1 -29.96 38.84 14.15
N ALA A 2 -30.25 38.75 15.45
CA ALA A 2 -30.28 37.49 16.20
C ALA A 2 -31.25 36.44 15.62
N THR A 3 -32.50 36.80 15.35
CA THR A 3 -33.50 35.89 14.76
C THR A 3 -33.10 35.39 13.38
N LEU A 4 -32.52 36.26 12.54
CA LEU A 4 -32.04 35.87 11.22
C LEU A 4 -30.88 34.87 11.31
N ALA A 5 -29.89 35.13 12.17
CA ALA A 5 -28.77 34.24 12.40
C ALA A 5 -29.24 32.87 12.93
N ALA A 6 -30.20 32.85 13.85
CA ALA A 6 -30.79 31.61 14.37
C ALA A 6 -31.50 30.80 13.26
N ASN A 7 -32.31 31.44 12.42
CA ASN A 7 -33.01 30.77 11.32
C ASN A 7 -32.03 30.22 10.26
N VAL A 8 -31.05 31.04 9.86
CA VAL A 8 -30.03 30.65 8.88
C VAL A 8 -29.20 29.48 9.41
N LYS A 9 -28.80 29.54 10.69
CA LYS A 9 -28.09 28.45 11.35
C LYS A 9 -28.92 27.17 11.32
N ALA A 10 -30.18 27.21 11.75
CA ALA A 10 -31.05 26.03 11.77
C ALA A 10 -31.23 25.37 10.39
N VAL A 11 -31.43 26.19 9.34
CA VAL A 11 -31.53 25.68 7.95
C VAL A 11 -30.21 25.07 7.50
N PHE A 12 -29.08 25.70 7.81
CA PHE A 12 -27.76 25.20 7.45
C PHE A 12 -27.42 23.90 8.18
N THR A 13 -27.73 23.78 9.48
CA THR A 13 -27.55 22.53 10.25
C THR A 13 -28.35 21.38 9.64
N CYS A 14 -29.61 21.60 9.25
CA CYS A 14 -30.41 20.58 8.57
C CYS A 14 -29.79 20.13 7.23
N LEU A 15 -29.24 21.06 6.46
CA LEU A 15 -28.48 20.74 5.24
C LEU A 15 -27.23 19.92 5.56
N LEU A 16 -26.47 20.30 6.59
CA LEU A 16 -25.28 19.58 7.03
C LEU A 16 -25.59 18.12 7.40
N ASP A 17 -26.67 17.89 8.15
CA ASP A 17 -27.11 16.55 8.53
C ASP A 17 -27.43 15.70 7.31
N GLN A 18 -28.19 16.25 6.35
CA GLN A 18 -28.57 15.53 5.14
C GLN A 18 -27.37 15.21 4.25
N VAL A 19 -26.43 16.16 4.11
CA VAL A 19 -25.20 15.95 3.34
C VAL A 19 -24.33 14.91 4.02
N SER A 20 -24.11 15.03 5.35
CA SER A 20 -23.33 14.09 6.15
C SER A 20 -23.83 12.66 6.00
N GLN A 21 -25.14 12.44 6.13
CA GLN A 21 -25.74 11.13 5.95
C GLN A 21 -25.51 10.60 4.53
N TYR A 22 -25.79 11.42 3.51
CA TYR A 22 -25.66 11.00 2.12
C TYR A 22 -24.22 10.59 1.74
N ILE A 23 -23.22 11.39 2.14
CA ILE A 23 -21.82 11.09 1.82
C ILE A 23 -21.30 9.91 2.64
N THR A 24 -21.70 9.80 3.91
CA THR A 24 -21.28 8.68 4.78
C THR A 24 -21.84 7.37 4.24
N ASP A 25 -23.15 7.29 4.01
CA ASP A 25 -23.80 6.09 3.48
C ASP A 25 -23.26 5.74 2.07
N GLY A 26 -22.93 6.76 1.26
CA GLY A 26 -22.30 6.58 -0.05
C GLY A 26 -20.94 5.91 0.03
N LEU A 27 -20.10 6.33 0.96
CA LEU A 27 -18.79 5.73 1.21
C LEU A 27 -18.92 4.31 1.78
N GLU A 28 -19.86 4.09 2.70
CA GLU A 28 -20.07 2.77 3.29
C GLU A 28 -20.56 1.75 2.26
N ARG A 29 -21.52 2.13 1.40
CA ARG A 29 -21.95 1.26 0.29
C ARG A 29 -20.81 0.92 -0.67
N ALA A 30 -19.95 1.89 -0.99
CA ALA A 30 -18.79 1.64 -1.83
C ALA A 30 -17.77 0.71 -1.14
N ARG A 31 -17.64 0.83 0.18
CA ARG A 31 -16.79 -0.05 1.01
C ARG A 31 -17.34 -1.48 1.06
N ASP A 32 -18.66 -1.68 1.05
CA ASP A 32 -19.25 -3.03 1.05
C ASP A 32 -18.78 -3.85 -0.16
N SER A 33 -18.60 -3.22 -1.32
CA SER A 33 -18.03 -3.88 -2.51
C SER A 33 -16.57 -4.31 -2.31
N LEU A 34 -15.77 -3.59 -1.50
CA LEU A 34 -14.42 -4.03 -1.11
C LEU A 34 -14.50 -5.24 -0.17
N THR A 35 -15.46 -5.24 0.75
CA THR A 35 -15.68 -6.34 1.70
C THR A 35 -16.09 -7.62 0.97
N GLU A 36 -17.02 -7.53 0.02
CA GLU A 36 -17.44 -8.65 -0.82
C GLU A 36 -16.27 -9.20 -1.66
N ALA A 37 -15.47 -8.31 -2.27
CA ALA A 37 -14.28 -8.72 -3.02
C ALA A 37 -13.25 -9.43 -2.12
N SER A 38 -13.09 -8.97 -0.87
CA SER A 38 -12.22 -9.65 0.09
C SER A 38 -12.73 -11.03 0.47
N ALA A 39 -14.03 -11.16 0.75
CA ALA A 39 -14.66 -12.43 1.07
C ALA A 39 -14.56 -13.44 -0.09
N LEU A 40 -14.66 -12.96 -1.34
CA LEU A 40 -14.43 -13.79 -2.52
C LEU A 40 -13.00 -14.33 -2.54
N ARG A 41 -11.97 -13.51 -2.30
CA ARG A 41 -10.58 -13.98 -2.23
C ARG A 41 -10.38 -15.05 -1.15
N GLU A 42 -10.87 -14.82 0.06
CA GLU A 42 -10.66 -15.74 1.19
C GLU A 42 -11.20 -17.15 0.93
N ARG A 43 -12.36 -17.24 0.26
CA ARG A 43 -12.95 -18.52 -0.15
C ARG A 43 -12.02 -19.35 -1.05
N PHE A 44 -11.17 -18.70 -1.83
CA PHE A 44 -10.24 -19.37 -2.75
C PHE A 44 -8.87 -19.68 -2.13
N VAL A 45 -8.49 -19.01 -1.03
CA VAL A 45 -7.23 -19.28 -0.30
C VAL A 45 -7.33 -20.54 0.56
N ILE A 46 -8.50 -20.80 1.17
CA ILE A 46 -8.70 -21.88 2.14
C ILE A 46 -8.82 -23.28 1.48
N GLY A 47 -8.97 -23.36 0.15
CA GLY A 47 -9.19 -24.62 -0.57
C GLY A 47 -7.94 -25.44 -0.92
N THR A 48 -6.74 -25.10 -0.45
CA THR A 48 -5.44 -25.51 -1.05
C THR A 48 -4.95 -26.94 -0.81
N SER A 49 -5.85 -27.92 -0.64
CA SER A 49 -5.55 -29.35 -0.93
C SER A 49 -6.05 -29.73 -2.34
N VAL A 50 -5.70 -28.91 -3.35
CA VAL A 50 -6.29 -29.02 -4.68
C VAL A 50 -5.52 -30.02 -5.55
N SER A 51 -6.19 -31.12 -5.94
CA SER A 51 -5.72 -32.03 -7.00
C SER A 51 -5.47 -31.27 -8.31
N ARG A 52 -4.51 -31.75 -9.14
CA ARG A 52 -4.08 -31.12 -10.40
C ARG A 52 -5.25 -30.78 -11.36
N ARG A 53 -6.39 -31.47 -11.27
CA ARG A 53 -7.62 -31.22 -12.06
C ARG A 53 -8.37 -29.94 -11.69
N VAL A 54 -8.23 -29.43 -10.46
CA VAL A 54 -8.98 -28.27 -9.97
C VAL A 54 -8.08 -27.01 -9.87
N ALA A 55 -6.77 -27.15 -10.10
CA ALA A 55 -5.81 -26.04 -10.10
C ALA A 55 -6.12 -24.94 -11.13
N ALA A 56 -6.55 -25.32 -12.35
CA ALA A 56 -6.91 -24.35 -13.39
C ALA A 56 -8.17 -23.55 -13.01
N ALA A 57 -9.18 -24.21 -12.43
CA ALA A 57 -10.38 -23.55 -11.94
C ALA A 57 -10.07 -22.62 -10.75
N ALA A 58 -9.20 -23.06 -9.82
CA ALA A 58 -8.74 -22.24 -8.71
C ALA A 58 -7.96 -21.00 -9.16
N ALA A 59 -7.08 -21.15 -10.16
CA ALA A 59 -6.36 -20.02 -10.76
C ALA A 59 -7.31 -19.03 -11.43
N SER A 60 -8.27 -19.53 -12.22
CA SER A 60 -9.30 -18.69 -12.85
C SER A 60 -10.16 -17.95 -11.81
N ALA A 61 -10.51 -18.60 -10.71
CA ALA A 61 -11.28 -18.00 -9.65
C ALA A 61 -10.48 -16.94 -8.88
N ALA A 62 -9.19 -17.17 -8.66
CA ALA A 62 -8.28 -16.20 -8.05
C ALA A 62 -8.12 -14.93 -8.91
N GLU A 63 -8.00 -15.08 -10.24
CA GLU A 63 -7.98 -13.95 -11.18
C GLU A 63 -9.31 -13.19 -11.19
N ALA A 64 -10.45 -13.89 -11.11
CA ALA A 64 -11.76 -13.24 -11.01
C ALA A 64 -11.92 -12.44 -9.70
N ALA A 65 -11.44 -12.98 -8.58
CA ALA A 65 -11.45 -12.29 -7.29
C ALA A 65 -10.51 -11.07 -7.29
N ALA A 66 -9.35 -11.17 -7.96
CA ALA A 66 -8.44 -10.04 -8.18
C ALA A 66 -9.11 -8.92 -8.99
N ALA A 67 -9.78 -9.27 -10.11
CA ALA A 67 -10.50 -8.32 -10.94
C ALA A 67 -11.65 -7.63 -10.18
N ALA A 68 -12.38 -8.38 -9.35
CA ALA A 68 -13.42 -7.82 -8.48
C ALA A 68 -12.80 -6.82 -7.47
N GLY A 69 -11.68 -7.17 -6.84
CA GLY A 69 -10.95 -6.27 -5.94
C GLY A 69 -10.50 -4.97 -6.63
N GLU A 70 -9.96 -5.07 -7.85
CA GLU A 70 -9.55 -3.92 -8.64
C GLU A 70 -10.75 -3.02 -9.00
N SER A 71 -11.88 -3.62 -9.41
CA SER A 71 -13.11 -2.87 -9.70
C SER A 71 -13.66 -2.18 -8.46
N SER A 72 -13.72 -2.87 -7.32
CA SER A 72 -14.19 -2.30 -6.05
C SER A 72 -13.30 -1.17 -5.56
N PHE A 73 -11.97 -1.29 -5.73
CA PHE A 73 -11.02 -0.21 -5.45
C PHE A 73 -11.34 1.04 -6.28
N ARG A 74 -11.50 0.91 -7.59
CA ARG A 74 -11.81 2.05 -8.47
C ARG A 74 -13.15 2.70 -8.09
N SER A 75 -14.18 1.89 -7.83
CA SER A 75 -15.49 2.38 -7.39
C SER A 75 -15.39 3.18 -6.08
N PHE A 76 -14.58 2.71 -5.13
CA PHE A 76 -14.35 3.43 -3.88
C PHE A 76 -13.60 4.75 -4.09
N MET A 77 -12.58 4.78 -4.96
CA MET A 77 -11.88 6.03 -5.32
C MET A 77 -12.84 7.07 -5.92
N VAL A 78 -13.77 6.65 -6.79
CA VAL A 78 -14.81 7.55 -7.31
C VAL A 78 -15.74 8.06 -6.20
N ALA A 79 -16.11 7.21 -5.24
CA ALA A 79 -16.94 7.62 -4.10
C ALA A 79 -16.21 8.67 -3.23
N ILE A 80 -14.92 8.49 -2.98
CA ILE A 80 -14.07 9.46 -2.26
C ILE A 80 -14.02 10.80 -2.98
N GLN A 81 -13.81 10.80 -4.30
CA GLN A 81 -13.76 12.03 -5.08
C GLN A 81 -15.09 12.80 -5.03
N ARG A 82 -16.23 12.09 -5.12
CA ARG A 82 -17.56 12.69 -4.99
C ARG A 82 -17.83 13.22 -3.59
N CYS A 83 -17.39 12.50 -2.56
CA CYS A 83 -17.45 12.97 -1.18
C CYS A 83 -16.67 14.28 -1.02
N GLY A 84 -15.41 14.33 -1.47
CA GLY A 84 -14.57 15.54 -1.41
C GLY A 84 -15.22 16.74 -2.11
N SER A 85 -15.79 16.52 -3.29
CA SER A 85 -16.51 17.57 -4.03
C SER A 85 -17.74 18.07 -3.27
N SER A 86 -18.48 17.17 -2.62
CA SER A 86 -19.68 17.52 -1.85
C SER A 86 -19.31 18.37 -0.62
N VAL A 87 -18.25 17.99 0.10
CA VAL A 87 -17.71 18.75 1.23
C VAL A 87 -17.26 20.16 0.78
N ALA A 88 -16.54 20.24 -0.34
CA ALA A 88 -16.07 21.52 -0.88
C ALA A 88 -17.22 22.46 -1.24
N ILE A 89 -18.30 21.94 -1.84
CA ILE A 89 -19.49 22.72 -2.18
C ILE A 89 -20.16 23.28 -0.91
N VAL A 90 -20.30 22.46 0.14
CA VAL A 90 -20.88 22.90 1.42
C VAL A 90 -20.02 23.98 2.08
N GLN A 91 -18.70 23.79 2.11
CA GLN A 91 -17.76 24.79 2.65
C GLN A 91 -17.83 26.11 1.89
N GLN A 92 -17.90 26.04 0.56
CA GLN A 92 -18.03 27.22 -0.30
C GLN A 92 -19.37 27.93 -0.10
N TYR A 93 -20.47 27.18 0.05
CA TYR A 93 -21.78 27.74 0.37
C TYR A 93 -21.77 28.45 1.73
N PHE A 94 -21.15 27.84 2.75
CA PHE A 94 -20.98 28.45 4.06
C PHE A 94 -20.21 29.77 3.98
N ALA A 95 -19.05 29.77 3.32
CA ALA A 95 -18.20 30.95 3.19
C ALA A 95 -18.90 32.12 2.47
N ASN A 96 -19.62 31.82 1.38
CA ASN A 96 -20.20 32.85 0.53
C ASN A 96 -21.56 33.37 1.02
N SER A 97 -22.38 32.50 1.60
CA SER A 97 -23.80 32.81 1.87
C SER A 97 -24.15 32.86 3.35
N ILE A 98 -23.55 31.99 4.15
CA ILE A 98 -23.95 31.80 5.56
C ILE A 98 -23.10 32.68 6.49
N SER A 99 -21.77 32.66 6.31
CA SER A 99 -20.80 33.27 7.22
C SER A 99 -21.15 34.73 7.57
N ARG A 100 -21.41 35.57 6.55
CA ARG A 100 -21.72 37.00 6.74
C ARG A 100 -23.00 37.26 7.54
N LEU A 101 -23.97 36.34 7.49
CA LEU A 101 -25.23 36.45 8.21
C LEU A 101 -25.06 36.08 9.71
N LEU A 102 -24.00 35.35 10.05
CA LEU A 102 -23.69 34.93 11.41
C LEU A 102 -22.75 35.90 12.15
N LEU A 103 -21.89 36.63 11.43
CA LEU A 103 -20.92 37.58 12.02
C LEU A 103 -21.52 38.63 12.98
N PRO A 104 -22.76 39.16 12.77
CA PRO A 104 -23.34 40.14 13.69
C PRO A 104 -23.80 39.58 15.04
N VAL A 105 -23.68 38.27 15.27
CA VAL A 105 -24.06 37.60 16.52
C VAL A 105 -22.84 36.90 17.10
N ASP A 106 -22.42 37.33 18.28
CA ASP A 106 -21.24 36.79 18.96
C ASP A 106 -21.32 35.27 19.10
N GLY A 107 -20.26 34.58 18.67
CA GLY A 107 -20.13 33.12 18.74
C GLY A 107 -20.94 32.33 17.70
N ALA A 108 -21.90 32.92 16.99
CA ALA A 108 -22.76 32.18 16.05
C ALA A 108 -21.98 31.59 14.86
N HIS A 109 -21.01 32.35 14.33
CA HIS A 109 -20.14 31.87 13.25
C HIS A 109 -19.29 30.68 13.71
N ALA A 110 -18.61 30.80 14.86
CA ALA A 110 -17.76 29.74 15.40
C ALA A 110 -18.55 28.46 15.68
N ALA A 111 -19.73 28.57 16.30
CA ALA A 111 -20.60 27.42 16.55
C ALA A 111 -21.04 26.72 15.26
N SER A 112 -21.33 27.49 14.18
CA SER A 112 -21.70 26.90 12.89
C SER A 112 -20.52 26.22 12.19
N CYS A 113 -19.30 26.72 12.36
CA CYS A 113 -18.09 26.05 11.88
C CYS A 113 -17.87 24.70 12.60
N GLU A 114 -18.09 24.66 13.92
CA GLU A 114 -17.98 23.45 14.72
C GLU A 114 -19.05 22.40 14.33
N GLU A 115 -20.28 22.83 14.09
CA GLU A 115 -21.34 21.94 13.57
C GLU A 115 -20.99 21.38 12.18
N MET A 116 -20.44 22.22 11.29
CA MET A 116 -19.98 21.75 9.97
C MET A 116 -18.85 20.72 10.10
N ALA A 117 -17.86 20.97 10.95
CA ALA A 117 -16.77 20.01 11.19
C ALA A 117 -17.29 18.69 11.76
N THR A 118 -18.19 18.77 12.75
CA THR A 118 -18.82 17.61 13.38
C THR A 118 -19.62 16.78 12.37
N ALA A 119 -20.41 17.44 11.52
CA ALA A 119 -21.19 16.78 10.49
C ALA A 119 -20.28 16.03 9.49
N MET A 120 -19.12 16.59 9.13
CA MET A 120 -18.21 15.95 8.17
C MET A 120 -17.37 14.82 8.79
N SER A 121 -17.20 14.79 10.12
CA SER A 121 -16.34 13.81 10.81
C SER A 121 -16.76 12.35 10.56
N SER A 122 -18.06 12.08 10.44
CA SER A 122 -18.55 10.71 10.14
C SER A 122 -18.09 10.24 8.75
N ALA A 123 -18.12 11.15 7.76
CA ALA A 123 -17.68 10.87 6.41
C ALA A 123 -16.16 10.66 6.34
N GLU A 124 -15.39 11.46 7.09
CA GLU A 124 -13.94 11.27 7.24
C GLU A 124 -13.61 9.90 7.83
N GLY A 125 -14.35 9.47 8.86
CA GLY A 125 -14.21 8.15 9.45
C GLY A 125 -14.52 7.01 8.47
N ALA A 126 -15.58 7.14 7.67
CA ALA A 126 -15.93 6.17 6.63
C ALA A 126 -14.87 6.12 5.51
N ALA A 127 -14.41 7.29 5.07
CA ALA A 127 -13.35 7.43 4.07
C ALA A 127 -12.05 6.76 4.54
N TYR A 128 -11.62 7.06 5.76
CA TYR A 128 -10.41 6.48 6.37
C TYR A 128 -10.46 4.95 6.38
N LYS A 129 -11.56 4.37 6.90
CA LYS A 129 -11.73 2.90 6.94
C LYS A 129 -11.67 2.28 5.56
N GLY A 130 -12.37 2.86 4.58
CA GLY A 130 -12.36 2.32 3.22
C GLY A 130 -11.02 2.50 2.50
N LEU A 131 -10.27 3.57 2.77
CA LEU A 131 -8.89 3.73 2.27
C LEU A 131 -7.94 2.67 2.86
N GLN A 132 -8.06 2.34 4.14
CA GLN A 132 -7.30 1.24 4.74
C GLN A 132 -7.61 -0.09 4.03
N GLN A 133 -8.90 -0.38 3.81
CA GLN A 133 -9.32 -1.61 3.12
C GLN A 133 -8.91 -1.62 1.64
N CYS A 134 -8.80 -0.45 0.99
CA CYS A 134 -8.21 -0.33 -0.34
C CYS A 134 -6.75 -0.76 -0.35
N ILE A 135 -5.94 -0.33 0.63
CA ILE A 135 -4.54 -0.75 0.77
C ILE A 135 -4.46 -2.26 0.99
N GLU A 136 -5.31 -2.83 1.85
CA GLU A 136 -5.39 -4.28 2.08
C GLU A 136 -5.75 -5.03 0.79
N THR A 137 -6.70 -4.51 0.02
CA THR A 137 -7.11 -5.09 -1.26
C THR A 137 -5.97 -5.09 -2.28
N VAL A 138 -5.24 -3.99 -2.39
CA VAL A 138 -4.07 -3.89 -3.27
C VAL A 138 -2.96 -4.85 -2.83
N MET A 139 -2.64 -4.87 -1.53
CA MET A 139 -1.57 -5.72 -1.00
C MET A 139 -1.88 -7.21 -1.09
N ALA A 140 -3.13 -7.62 -0.90
CA ALA A 140 -3.55 -9.02 -1.08
C ALA A 140 -3.27 -9.50 -2.52
N GLU A 141 -3.48 -8.64 -3.50
CA GLU A 141 -3.19 -8.96 -4.90
C GLU A 141 -1.69 -8.99 -5.19
N VAL A 142 -0.91 -8.05 -4.62
CA VAL A 142 0.56 -8.08 -4.69
C VAL A 142 1.09 -9.41 -4.12
N GLU A 143 0.62 -9.84 -2.95
CA GLU A 143 1.04 -11.09 -2.32
C GLU A 143 0.67 -12.32 -3.15
N ARG A 144 -0.52 -12.31 -3.78
CA ARG A 144 -0.96 -13.37 -4.70
C ARG A 144 -0.06 -13.45 -5.92
N LEU A 145 0.21 -12.31 -6.59
CA LEU A 145 1.08 -12.24 -7.77
C LEU A 145 2.49 -12.72 -7.45
N LEU A 146 3.08 -12.22 -6.37
CA LEU A 146 4.39 -12.66 -5.89
C LEU A 146 4.43 -14.18 -5.66
N SER A 147 3.41 -14.72 -4.99
CA SER A 147 3.35 -16.16 -4.68
C SER A 147 3.11 -17.04 -5.92
N ALA A 148 2.35 -16.55 -6.91
CA ALA A 148 2.03 -17.30 -8.12
C ALA A 148 3.19 -17.29 -9.14
N GLU A 149 3.98 -16.21 -9.17
CA GLU A 149 4.90 -15.92 -10.26
C GLU A 149 6.38 -16.06 -9.90
N GLN A 150 6.72 -15.87 -8.63
CA GLN A 150 8.11 -15.92 -8.19
C GLN A 150 8.56 -17.37 -7.99
N LYS A 151 9.52 -17.81 -8.79
CA LYS A 151 10.05 -19.18 -8.72
C LYS A 151 11.33 -19.22 -7.88
N PRO A 152 11.62 -20.32 -7.16
CA PRO A 152 12.89 -20.47 -6.45
C PRO A 152 14.12 -20.33 -7.36
N THR A 153 13.99 -20.78 -8.62
CA THR A 153 15.03 -20.66 -9.64
C THR A 153 15.30 -19.22 -10.07
N ASP A 154 14.44 -18.26 -9.75
CA ASP A 154 14.73 -16.85 -10.05
C ASP A 154 15.85 -16.29 -9.20
N TYR A 155 15.97 -16.78 -7.96
CA TYR A 155 16.97 -16.35 -6.99
C TYR A 155 18.04 -17.40 -6.71
N ARG A 156 17.90 -18.58 -7.30
CA ARG A 156 18.88 -19.66 -7.25
C ARG A 156 19.01 -20.34 -8.61
N SER A 157 19.47 -19.58 -9.59
CA SER A 157 19.71 -20.11 -10.93
C SER A 157 20.80 -21.19 -10.88
N PRO A 158 20.66 -22.32 -11.60
CA PRO A 158 21.73 -23.30 -11.73
C PRO A 158 22.99 -22.67 -12.34
N ASP A 159 24.16 -23.19 -11.95
CA ASP A 159 25.42 -22.86 -12.60
C ASP A 159 25.57 -23.75 -13.85
N ASP A 160 24.93 -23.33 -14.94
CA ASP A 160 24.89 -24.03 -16.22
C ASP A 160 25.82 -23.40 -17.28
N GLY A 161 26.67 -22.46 -16.86
CA GLY A 161 27.58 -21.71 -17.74
C GLY A 161 26.90 -20.62 -18.58
N MET A 162 25.60 -20.39 -18.40
CA MET A 162 24.88 -19.30 -19.07
C MET A 162 25.12 -17.97 -18.34
N ALA A 163 25.12 -16.88 -19.12
CA ALA A 163 25.24 -15.54 -18.56
C ALA A 163 24.04 -15.25 -17.61
N PRO A 164 24.27 -14.56 -16.47
CA PRO A 164 23.19 -14.19 -15.56
C PRO A 164 22.09 -13.36 -16.26
N ASP A 165 20.82 -13.68 -16.01
CA ASP A 165 19.70 -12.86 -16.50
C ASP A 165 19.63 -11.55 -15.70
N HIS A 166 19.81 -10.42 -16.38
CA HIS A 166 19.81 -9.08 -15.80
C HIS A 166 18.43 -8.40 -15.84
N ARG A 167 17.40 -9.07 -16.34
CA ARG A 167 16.03 -8.54 -16.37
C ARG A 167 15.35 -8.73 -15.00
N PRO A 168 14.38 -7.86 -14.66
CA PRO A 168 13.53 -8.11 -13.51
C PRO A 168 12.80 -9.45 -13.67
N THR A 169 12.45 -10.05 -12.54
CA THR A 169 11.68 -11.29 -12.50
C THR A 169 10.27 -11.07 -13.04
N ASN A 170 9.63 -12.13 -13.54
CA ASN A 170 8.25 -12.04 -14.05
C ASN A 170 7.29 -11.55 -12.96
N ALA A 171 7.51 -12.00 -11.71
CA ALA A 171 6.75 -11.54 -10.56
C ALA A 171 6.88 -10.02 -10.34
N CYS A 172 8.11 -9.49 -10.40
CA CYS A 172 8.36 -8.06 -10.32
C CYS A 172 7.60 -7.27 -11.41
N THR A 173 7.77 -7.67 -12.67
CA THR A 173 7.08 -7.02 -13.80
C THR A 173 5.56 -7.08 -13.65
N ARG A 174 4.98 -8.23 -13.25
CA ARG A 174 3.53 -8.36 -13.05
C ARG A 174 3.01 -7.49 -11.90
N VAL A 175 3.74 -7.41 -10.79
CA VAL A 175 3.38 -6.56 -9.64
C VAL A 175 3.41 -5.09 -10.03
N VAL A 176 4.47 -4.62 -10.68
CA VAL A 176 4.59 -3.20 -11.11
C VAL A 176 3.50 -2.85 -12.11
N ALA A 177 3.20 -3.73 -13.08
CA ALA A 177 2.13 -3.52 -14.04
C ALA A 177 0.74 -3.45 -13.37
N TYR A 178 0.48 -4.30 -12.38
CA TYR A 178 -0.75 -4.23 -11.59
C TYR A 178 -0.86 -2.93 -10.80
N LEU A 179 0.18 -2.58 -10.03
CA LEU A 179 0.21 -1.37 -9.20
C LEU A 179 0.03 -0.10 -10.04
N SER A 180 0.71 -0.02 -11.19
CA SER A 180 0.59 1.11 -12.12
C SER A 180 -0.85 1.29 -12.62
N ARG A 181 -1.54 0.18 -12.93
CA ARG A 181 -2.91 0.21 -13.41
C ARG A 181 -3.92 0.54 -12.31
N VAL A 182 -3.84 -0.10 -11.15
CA VAL A 182 -4.83 0.08 -10.09
C VAL A 182 -4.72 1.46 -9.43
N LEU A 183 -3.50 1.98 -9.26
CA LEU A 183 -3.28 3.25 -8.58
C LEU A 183 -3.58 4.47 -9.43
N GLU A 184 -3.81 4.34 -10.74
CA GLU A 184 -4.28 5.43 -11.59
C GLU A 184 -5.51 6.13 -10.97
N ALA A 185 -6.48 5.35 -10.49
CA ALA A 185 -7.68 5.87 -9.84
C ALA A 185 -7.38 6.62 -8.53
N ALA A 186 -6.39 6.17 -7.75
CA ALA A 186 -5.97 6.86 -6.52
C ALA A 186 -5.22 8.16 -6.82
N PHE A 187 -4.39 8.18 -7.88
CA PHE A 187 -3.70 9.39 -8.31
C PHE A 187 -4.65 10.52 -8.73
N THR A 188 -5.82 10.16 -9.26
CA THR A 188 -6.87 11.12 -9.67
C THR A 188 -7.87 11.46 -8.59
N ALA A 189 -8.18 10.53 -7.68
CA ALA A 189 -9.22 10.72 -6.67
C ALA A 189 -8.73 11.38 -5.38
N LEU A 190 -7.45 11.19 -5.03
CA LEU A 190 -6.86 11.75 -3.82
C LEU A 190 -5.98 12.95 -4.15
N GLU A 191 -6.01 13.95 -3.27
CA GLU A 191 -5.24 15.18 -3.41
C GLU A 191 -4.53 15.55 -2.10
N GLY A 192 -3.50 16.41 -2.22
CA GLY A 192 -2.78 16.99 -1.08
C GLY A 192 -2.28 15.96 -0.06
N LEU A 193 -2.50 16.25 1.22
CA LEU A 193 -2.03 15.43 2.33
C LEU A 193 -2.69 14.05 2.39
N ASN A 194 -3.94 13.91 1.93
CA ASN A 194 -4.64 12.63 1.91
C ASN A 194 -3.99 11.67 0.90
N LYS A 195 -3.65 12.18 -0.30
CA LYS A 195 -2.89 11.43 -1.30
C LYS A 195 -1.53 11.02 -0.74
N GLN A 196 -0.82 11.97 -0.14
CA GLN A 196 0.51 11.71 0.42
C GLN A 196 0.47 10.64 1.51
N ALA A 197 -0.48 10.73 2.45
CA ALA A 197 -0.63 9.76 3.54
C ALA A 197 -0.97 8.36 3.01
N PHE A 198 -1.90 8.26 2.05
CA PHE A 198 -2.29 7.00 1.43
C PHE A 198 -1.11 6.32 0.71
N LEU A 199 -0.40 7.06 -0.14
CA LEU A 199 0.73 6.52 -0.90
C LEU A 199 1.93 6.17 0.01
N THR A 200 2.18 6.96 1.05
CA THR A 200 3.21 6.66 2.05
C THR A 200 2.90 5.36 2.79
N GLU A 201 1.66 5.16 3.25
CA GLU A 201 1.26 3.91 3.91
C GLU A 201 1.33 2.72 2.95
N LEU A 202 0.84 2.87 1.72
CA LEU A 202 0.94 1.82 0.71
C LEU A 202 2.41 1.43 0.42
N GLY A 203 3.29 2.40 0.24
CA GLY A 203 4.72 2.17 0.04
C GLY A 203 5.37 1.43 1.22
N ASN A 204 5.00 1.79 2.45
CA ASN A 204 5.44 1.09 3.66
C ASN A 204 4.95 -0.37 3.70
N ARG A 205 3.70 -0.62 3.33
CA ARG A 205 3.13 -1.98 3.25
C ARG A 205 3.80 -2.80 2.16
N LEU A 206 4.06 -2.20 0.99
CA LEU A 206 4.76 -2.84 -0.11
C LEU A 206 6.17 -3.27 0.31
N HIS A 207 6.94 -2.34 0.88
CA HIS A 207 8.29 -2.63 1.41
C HIS A 207 8.27 -3.81 2.39
N LYS A 208 7.37 -3.79 3.38
CA LYS A 208 7.23 -4.89 4.35
C LYS A 208 6.81 -6.21 3.69
N GLY A 209 5.87 -6.16 2.74
CA GLY A 209 5.40 -7.32 1.99
C GLY A 209 6.52 -7.98 1.18
N LEU A 210 7.34 -7.18 0.50
CA LEU A 210 8.49 -7.64 -0.26
C LEU A 210 9.54 -8.31 0.64
N LEU A 211 9.91 -7.68 1.76
CA LEU A 211 10.83 -8.29 2.74
C LEU A 211 10.32 -9.64 3.24
N ASN A 212 9.03 -9.75 3.55
CA ASN A 212 8.41 -11.00 3.98
C ASN A 212 8.39 -12.05 2.87
N HIS A 213 8.18 -11.63 1.62
CA HIS A 213 8.18 -12.52 0.47
C HIS A 213 9.57 -13.10 0.20
N TRP A 214 10.61 -12.26 0.14
CA TRP A 214 11.97 -12.69 -0.16
C TRP A 214 12.56 -13.61 0.91
N GLN A 215 12.12 -13.51 2.17
CA GLN A 215 12.50 -14.44 3.24
C GLN A 215 12.11 -15.90 3.00
N LYS A 216 11.26 -16.19 2.00
CA LYS A 216 10.86 -17.55 1.60
C LYS A 216 11.85 -18.22 0.65
N PHE A 217 12.88 -17.51 0.20
CA PHE A 217 13.81 -17.96 -0.83
C PHE A 217 15.21 -18.20 -0.30
N THR A 218 16.01 -18.94 -1.07
CA THR A 218 17.45 -19.08 -0.88
C THR A 218 18.14 -18.44 -2.07
N PHE A 219 19.24 -17.73 -1.82
CA PHE A 219 19.90 -16.90 -2.81
C PHE A 219 21.32 -17.39 -3.09
N ASN A 220 21.66 -17.43 -4.38
CA ASN A 220 23.05 -17.44 -4.84
C ASN A 220 23.47 -16.04 -5.34
N PRO A 221 24.76 -15.78 -5.62
CA PRO A 221 25.21 -14.46 -6.07
C PRO A 221 24.47 -13.94 -7.31
N SER A 222 24.23 -14.80 -8.31
CA SER A 222 23.44 -14.46 -9.50
C SER A 222 22.00 -14.05 -9.15
N GLY A 223 21.35 -14.77 -8.24
CA GLY A 223 20.03 -14.43 -7.74
C GLY A 223 20.01 -13.15 -6.89
N GLY A 224 21.09 -12.85 -6.18
CA GLY A 224 21.29 -11.57 -5.50
C GLY A 224 21.31 -10.39 -6.46
N LEU A 225 21.99 -10.53 -7.60
CA LEU A 225 21.97 -9.53 -8.68
C LEU A 225 20.58 -9.36 -9.28
N ARG A 226 19.85 -10.47 -9.45
CA ARG A 226 18.48 -10.45 -9.98
C ARG A 226 17.49 -9.78 -9.01
N LEU A 227 17.60 -10.07 -7.71
CA LEU A 227 16.87 -9.35 -6.67
C LEU A 227 17.19 -7.85 -6.67
N LYS A 228 18.46 -7.47 -6.85
CA LYS A 228 18.85 -6.05 -6.94
C LYS A 228 18.18 -5.34 -8.13
N ARG A 229 17.98 -6.04 -9.25
CA ARG A 229 17.19 -5.52 -10.37
C ARG A 229 15.71 -5.36 -10.01
N ASP A 230 15.10 -6.34 -9.35
CA ASP A 230 13.70 -6.23 -8.87
C ASP A 230 13.53 -5.04 -7.92
N ILE A 231 14.44 -4.86 -6.97
CA ILE A 231 14.43 -3.71 -6.03
C ILE A 231 14.55 -2.39 -6.78
N THR A 232 15.38 -2.32 -7.81
CA THR A 232 15.52 -1.11 -8.64
C THR A 232 14.21 -0.78 -9.35
N GLU A 233 13.55 -1.78 -9.93
CA GLU A 233 12.27 -1.62 -10.62
C GLU A 233 11.16 -1.17 -9.66
N TYR A 234 11.05 -1.81 -8.49
CA TYR A 234 10.10 -1.37 -7.45
C TYR A 234 10.42 0.04 -6.95
N GLY A 235 11.70 0.36 -6.75
CA GLY A 235 12.19 1.68 -6.36
C GLY A 235 11.80 2.76 -7.37
N GLU A 236 12.00 2.50 -8.67
CA GLU A 236 11.57 3.39 -9.75
C GLU A 236 10.06 3.65 -9.73
N PHE A 237 9.27 2.59 -9.50
CA PHE A 237 7.82 2.73 -9.38
C PHE A 237 7.40 3.59 -8.18
N VAL A 238 7.91 3.30 -6.97
CA VAL A 238 7.47 4.00 -5.75
C VAL A 238 7.95 5.45 -5.68
N ARG A 239 8.98 5.84 -6.45
CA ARG A 239 9.36 7.27 -6.57
C ARG A 239 8.20 8.14 -7.07
N SER A 240 7.28 7.58 -7.86
CA SER A 240 6.06 8.29 -8.28
C SER A 240 5.15 8.69 -7.12
N PHE A 241 5.37 8.13 -5.92
CA PHE A 241 4.59 8.44 -4.72
C PHE A 241 5.02 9.76 -4.09
N ASN A 242 6.20 10.28 -4.44
CA ASN A 242 6.81 11.45 -3.81
C ASN A 242 6.85 11.34 -2.27
N ALA A 243 7.25 10.17 -1.76
CA ALA A 243 7.29 9.86 -0.34
C ALA A 243 8.75 9.56 0.09
N PRO A 244 9.50 10.58 0.54
CA PRO A 244 10.94 10.44 0.79
C PRO A 244 11.30 9.30 1.77
N THR A 245 10.45 9.06 2.76
CA THR A 245 10.65 7.98 3.75
C THR A 245 10.42 6.58 3.16
N VAL A 246 9.69 6.46 2.05
CA VAL A 246 9.54 5.22 1.29
C VAL A 246 10.73 5.07 0.34
N ASP A 247 11.15 6.14 -0.33
CA ASP A 247 12.30 6.14 -1.24
C ASP A 247 13.57 5.67 -0.52
N GLU A 248 13.85 6.24 0.67
CA GLU A 248 14.97 5.84 1.53
C GLU A 248 14.93 4.33 1.85
N LYS A 249 13.75 3.78 2.13
CA LYS A 249 13.62 2.34 2.42
C LYS A 249 14.00 1.47 1.22
N PHE A 250 13.61 1.85 0.01
CA PHE A 250 13.98 1.11 -1.19
C PHE A 250 15.47 1.25 -1.54
N GLU A 251 16.09 2.40 -1.24
CA GLU A 251 17.54 2.56 -1.33
C GLU A 251 18.27 1.63 -0.34
N LEU A 252 17.79 1.57 0.91
CA LEU A 252 18.32 0.66 1.93
C LEU A 252 18.15 -0.82 1.53
N LEU A 253 17.05 -1.20 0.86
CA LEU A 253 16.90 -2.53 0.28
C LEU A 253 17.98 -2.83 -0.77
N GLY A 254 18.37 -1.84 -1.57
CA GLY A 254 19.46 -1.98 -2.54
C GLY A 254 20.81 -2.31 -1.90
N ILE A 255 21.08 -1.73 -0.72
CA ILE A 255 22.25 -2.07 0.10
C ILE A 255 22.10 -3.48 0.67
N LEU A 256 20.93 -3.81 1.22
CA LEU A 256 20.62 -5.12 1.79
C LEU A 256 20.81 -6.25 0.77
N ALA A 257 20.45 -6.04 -0.50
CA ALA A 257 20.65 -7.03 -1.56
C ALA A 257 22.12 -7.44 -1.77
N ASN A 258 23.07 -6.55 -1.45
CA ASN A 258 24.50 -6.86 -1.56
C ASN A 258 24.92 -8.00 -0.61
N VAL A 259 24.13 -8.31 0.44
CA VAL A 259 24.32 -9.49 1.30
C VAL A 259 24.48 -10.78 0.50
N PHE A 260 23.74 -10.91 -0.60
CA PHE A 260 23.74 -12.11 -1.43
C PHE A 260 24.87 -12.13 -2.47
N ILE A 261 25.48 -10.97 -2.75
CA ILE A 261 26.41 -10.78 -3.87
C ILE A 261 27.86 -10.83 -3.38
N VAL A 262 28.15 -10.24 -2.22
CA VAL A 262 29.53 -10.11 -1.73
C VAL A 262 30.07 -11.41 -1.14
N ALA A 263 31.40 -11.56 -1.17
CA ALA A 263 32.08 -12.66 -0.50
C ALA A 263 31.82 -12.64 1.02
N PRO A 264 31.82 -13.81 1.70
CA PRO A 264 31.64 -13.90 3.16
C PRO A 264 32.50 -12.92 3.97
N GLU A 265 33.73 -12.69 3.53
CA GLU A 265 34.74 -11.85 4.18
C GLU A 265 34.38 -10.35 4.13
N SER A 266 33.52 -9.95 3.18
CA SER A 266 33.09 -8.56 2.99
C SER A 266 31.75 -8.25 3.66
N LEU A 267 31.10 -9.22 4.31
CA LEU A 267 29.79 -9.02 4.92
C LEU A 267 29.84 -8.06 6.13
N SER A 268 30.92 -8.06 6.91
CA SER A 268 31.04 -7.20 8.09
C SER A 268 31.04 -5.71 7.73
N THR A 269 31.78 -5.35 6.68
CA THR A 269 31.96 -3.94 6.28
C THR A 269 30.71 -3.34 5.63
N LEU A 270 29.82 -4.16 5.08
CA LEU A 270 28.57 -3.72 4.44
C LEU A 270 27.66 -2.92 5.40
N PHE A 271 27.76 -3.15 6.71
CA PHE A 271 26.86 -2.56 7.70
C PHE A 271 27.50 -1.46 8.57
N GLU A 272 28.77 -1.13 8.35
CA GLU A 272 29.49 -0.12 9.13
C GLU A 272 28.87 1.27 8.96
N GLY A 273 28.44 1.62 7.74
CA GLY A 273 27.81 2.91 7.41
C GLY A 273 26.27 2.93 7.52
N THR A 274 25.62 1.80 7.85
CA THR A 274 24.15 1.70 7.81
C THR A 274 23.63 0.79 8.93
N PRO A 275 23.70 1.24 10.20
CA PRO A 275 23.32 0.40 11.33
C PRO A 275 21.82 0.01 11.35
N SER A 276 20.95 0.80 10.71
CA SER A 276 19.51 0.59 10.66
C SER A 276 19.11 -0.75 10.01
N ILE A 277 19.90 -1.24 9.04
CA ILE A 277 19.58 -2.47 8.30
C ILE A 277 20.11 -3.75 8.97
N ARG A 278 20.85 -3.66 10.07
CA ARG A 278 21.52 -4.83 10.70
C ARG A 278 20.54 -5.96 11.05
N LYS A 279 19.36 -5.63 11.59
CA LYS A 279 18.37 -6.64 11.98
C LYS A 279 17.84 -7.41 10.78
N ASP A 280 17.54 -6.71 9.69
CA ASP A 280 17.08 -7.34 8.45
C ASP A 280 18.22 -8.10 7.77
N ALA A 281 19.43 -7.53 7.75
CA ALA A 281 20.63 -8.19 7.25
C ALA A 281 20.93 -9.51 7.95
N GLN A 282 20.80 -9.58 9.27
CA GLN A 282 20.99 -10.82 10.03
C GLN A 282 20.04 -11.93 9.56
N ARG A 283 18.79 -11.58 9.24
CA ARG A 283 17.81 -12.54 8.68
C ARG A 283 18.17 -12.91 7.26
N PHE A 284 18.53 -11.94 6.43
CA PHE A 284 18.83 -12.14 5.01
C PHE A 284 20.11 -12.94 4.79
N ILE A 285 21.13 -12.78 5.62
CA ILE A 285 22.37 -13.58 5.54
C ILE A 285 22.08 -15.07 5.68
N GLN A 286 21.10 -15.46 6.50
CA GLN A 286 20.69 -16.87 6.67
C GLN A 286 20.08 -17.48 5.40
N LEU A 287 19.65 -16.64 4.46
CA LEU A 287 19.05 -17.05 3.19
C LEU A 287 20.10 -17.28 2.09
N ARG A 288 21.39 -17.00 2.34
CA ARG A 288 22.46 -17.31 1.39
C ARG A 288 22.61 -18.82 1.24
N GLU A 289 22.85 -19.30 0.02
CA GLU A 289 23.07 -20.72 -0.21
C GLU A 289 24.35 -21.25 0.44
N ASP A 290 25.37 -20.41 0.60
CA ASP A 290 26.65 -20.74 1.21
C ASP A 290 26.66 -20.53 2.75
N TYR A 291 25.52 -20.17 3.35
CA TYR A 291 25.43 -19.83 4.78
C TYR A 291 26.06 -20.90 5.68
N LYS A 292 25.75 -22.18 5.40
CA LYS A 292 26.26 -23.33 6.15
C LYS A 292 27.69 -23.68 5.78
N SER A 293 28.03 -23.72 4.49
CA SER A 293 29.36 -24.13 4.01
C SER A 293 30.44 -23.11 4.39
N ALA A 294 30.12 -21.81 4.35
CA ALA A 294 31.01 -20.72 4.76
C ALA A 294 31.02 -20.47 6.28
N LYS A 295 30.25 -21.22 7.07
CA LYS A 295 30.13 -21.10 8.53
C LYS A 295 29.82 -19.66 8.98
N LEU A 296 28.87 -18.99 8.30
CA LEU A 296 28.62 -17.56 8.50
C LEU A 296 28.11 -17.23 9.90
N ALA A 297 27.37 -18.14 10.55
CA ALA A 297 26.91 -17.97 11.92
C ALA A 297 28.05 -17.68 12.91
N SER A 298 29.16 -18.43 12.81
CA SER A 298 30.33 -18.24 13.68
C SER A 298 31.19 -17.05 13.25
N LYS A 299 31.32 -16.81 11.94
CA LYS A 299 32.13 -15.69 11.42
C LYS A 299 31.55 -14.33 11.81
N LEU A 300 30.22 -14.24 11.91
CA LEU A 300 29.50 -12.98 12.11
C LEU A 300 28.91 -12.84 13.51
N SER A 301 29.18 -13.77 14.44
CA SER A 301 28.56 -13.75 15.77
C SER A 301 28.82 -12.45 16.54
N SER A 302 30.02 -11.87 16.37
CA SER A 302 30.43 -10.60 16.99
C SER A 302 29.70 -9.37 16.44
N LEU A 303 29.17 -9.44 15.21
CA LEU A 303 28.44 -8.33 14.58
C LEU A 303 27.00 -8.19 15.12
N TRP A 304 26.45 -9.27 15.68
CA TRP A 304 25.05 -9.33 16.14
C TRP A 304 24.92 -9.22 17.66
N SER A 305 26.02 -9.35 18.41
CA SER A 305 26.04 -9.34 19.87
C SER A 305 26.04 -7.92 20.47
N SER A 306 25.22 -7.00 19.96
CA SER A 306 25.05 -5.64 20.50
C SER A 306 23.59 -5.19 20.44
#